data_AF-A0A7C4WJ45-F1
#
_entry.id   AF-A0A7C4WJ45-F1
#
_cell.length_a   1.000
_cell.length_b   1.000
_cell.length_c   1.000
_cell.angle_alpha   90.00
_cell.angle_beta   90.00
_cell.angle_gamma   90.00
#
_symmetry.space_group_name_H-M   'P 1'
#
loop_
_entity.id
_entity.type
_entity.pdbx_description
1 polymer ?
#
loop_
_entity_poly.entity_id
_entity_poly.type
_entity_poly.pdbx_seq_one_letter_code
_entity_poly.pdbx_strand_id
1 'polypeptide(L)' 'MSLERRELFSESVRAGTRTYFFDVKESSEGSKYLVISESRKLGDTKERSRVMVFEEDILSFAEGLRKAVDFMVKKPG' A
#
# COMPACT_ATOMS: atom_id res chain seq x y z
N MET A 1 22.02 -6.72 11.88
CA MET A 1 21.78 -5.42 11.23
C MET A 1 20.69 -5.66 10.20
N SER A 2 19.47 -5.18 10.47
CA SER A 2 18.38 -5.22 9.48
C SER A 2 18.85 -4.41 8.27
N LEU A 3 18.89 -5.01 7.07
CA LEU A 3 19.06 -4.27 5.82
C LEU A 3 17.97 -3.20 5.78
N GLU A 4 18.31 -1.97 6.17
CA GLU A 4 17.40 -0.84 6.15
C GLU A 4 17.08 -0.55 4.68
N ARG A 5 15.96 -1.10 4.22
CA ARG A 5 15.39 -0.76 2.92
C ARG A 5 14.99 0.71 2.98
N ARG A 6 15.59 1.51 2.12
CA ARG A 6 15.42 2.97 2.09
C ARG A 6 13.99 3.29 1.73
N GLU A 7 13.30 4.05 2.58
CA GLU A 7 11.97 4.57 2.26
C GLU A 7 12.11 5.83 1.42
N LEU A 8 11.48 5.82 0.24
CA LEU A 8 11.52 6.91 -0.74
C LEU A 8 10.31 7.82 -0.62
N PHE A 9 9.18 7.25 -0.22
CA PHE A 9 7.89 7.93 -0.09
C PHE A 9 7.03 7.16 0.90
N SER A 10 6.21 7.88 1.66
CA SER A 10 5.17 7.29 2.50
C SER A 10 3.98 8.24 2.56
N GLU A 11 2.78 7.69 2.40
CA GLU A 11 1.51 8.36 2.63
C GLU A 11 0.60 7.48 3.46
N SER A 12 -0.24 8.09 4.31
CA SER A 12 -1.21 7.34 5.10
C SER A 12 -2.60 7.98 5.07
N VAL A 13 -3.62 7.11 5.04
CA VAL A 13 -5.03 7.51 5.06
C VAL A 13 -5.70 6.85 6.25
N ARG A 14 -6.21 7.65 7.18
CA ARG A 14 -6.94 7.17 8.36
C ARG A 14 -8.44 7.10 8.07
N ALA A 15 -9.04 5.93 8.31
CA ALA A 15 -10.46 5.66 8.11
C ALA A 15 -11.04 4.93 9.34
N GLY A 16 -11.41 5.69 10.37
CA GLY A 16 -11.96 5.13 11.61
C GLY A 16 -10.94 4.23 12.34
N THR A 17 -11.27 2.94 12.47
CA THR A 17 -10.40 1.92 13.09
C THR A 17 -9.34 1.36 12.13
N ARG A 18 -9.34 1.78 10.86
CA ARG A 18 -8.39 1.36 9.83
C ARG A 18 -7.43 2.50 9.51
N THR A 19 -6.19 2.16 9.16
CA THR A 19 -5.21 3.07 8.59
C THR A 19 -4.55 2.37 7.41
N TYR A 20 -4.60 3.00 6.25
CA TYR A 20 -3.93 2.54 5.05
C TYR A 20 -2.60 3.27 4.91
N PHE A 21 -1.57 2.56 4.48
CA PHE A 21 -0.23 3.09 4.24
C PHE A 21 0.18 2.75 2.81
N PHE A 22 0.75 3.71 2.11
CA PHE A 22 1.25 3.59 0.74
C PHE A 22 2.72 4.01 0.74
N ASP A 23 3.62 3.04 0.86
CA ASP A 23 5.06 3.29 0.98
C ASP A 23 5.79 2.88 -0.30
N VAL A 24 6.68 3.72 -0.81
CA VAL A 24 7.64 3.34 -1.85
C VAL A 24 8.99 3.10 -1.18
N LYS A 25 9.54 1.91 -1.38
CA LYS A 25 10.82 1.50 -0.78
C LYS A 25 11.78 1.03 -1.85
N GLU A 26 13.07 1.11 -1.55
CA GLU A 26 14.18 0.66 -2.39
C GLU A 26 14.85 -0.54 -1.73
N SER A 27 15.09 -1.60 -2.50
CA SER A 27 15.87 -2.75 -2.06
C SER A 27 17.34 -2.37 -1.92
N SER A 28 18.14 -3.24 -1.28
CA SER A 28 19.60 -3.07 -1.25
C SER A 28 20.25 -3.10 -2.62
N GLU A 29 19.57 -3.66 -3.63
CA GLU A 29 20.04 -3.75 -5.01
C GLU A 29 19.57 -2.57 -5.88
N GLY A 30 18.84 -1.61 -5.30
CA GLY A 30 18.35 -0.41 -5.98
C GLY A 30 16.96 -0.56 -6.63
N SER A 31 16.39 -1.76 -6.66
CA SER A 31 15.05 -1.99 -7.22
C SER A 31 13.96 -1.39 -6.32
N LYS A 32 13.01 -0.66 -6.91
CA LYS A 32 11.91 -0.06 -6.17
C LYS A 32 10.73 -1.00 -6.06
N TYR A 33 9.94 -0.82 -5.02
CA TYR A 33 8.68 -1.54 -4.85
C TYR A 33 7.71 -0.73 -3.98
N LEU A 34 6.42 -0.88 -4.30
CA LEU A 34 5.32 -0.33 -3.52
C LEU A 34 4.94 -1.31 -2.41
N VAL A 35 4.66 -0.80 -1.22
CA VAL A 35 4.04 -1.53 -0.12
C VAL A 35 2.74 -0.84 0.26
N ILE A 36 1.62 -1.55 0.09
CA ILE A 36 0.32 -1.11 0.61
C ILE A 36 0.05 -1.90 1.88
N SER A 37 -0.11 -1.21 3.01
CA SER A 37 -0.49 -1.85 4.27
C SER A 37 -1.84 -1.36 4.76
N GLU A 38 -2.65 -2.26 5.29
CA GLU A 38 -3.78 -1.91 6.15
C GLU A 38 -3.40 -2.27 7.59
N SER A 39 -3.57 -1.33 8.51
CA SER A 39 -3.63 -1.62 9.95
C SER A 39 -5.06 -1.46 10.43
N ARG A 40 -5.61 -2.50 11.06
CA ARG A 40 -6.94 -2.50 11.67
C ARG A 40 -6.81 -2.66 13.17
N LYS A 41 -7.37 -1.71 13.94
CA LYS A 41 -7.48 -1.83 15.40
C LYS A 41 -8.70 -2.67 15.76
N LEU A 42 -8.50 -3.72 16.57
CA LEU A 42 -9.56 -4.60 17.07
C LEU A 42 -9.46 -4.68 18.60
N GLY A 43 -10.19 -3.79 19.30
CA GLY A 43 -10.00 -3.61 20.74
C GLY A 43 -8.57 -3.15 21.05
N ASP A 44 -7.83 -3.94 21.82
CA ASP A 44 -6.43 -3.66 22.18
C ASP A 44 -5.42 -4.27 21.20
N THR A 45 -5.87 -5.07 20.23
CA THR A 45 -4.98 -5.66 19.22
C THR A 45 -4.95 -4.84 17.94
N LYS A 46 -3.86 -4.99 17.17
CA LYS A 46 -3.73 -4.44 15.83
C LYS A 46 -3.41 -5.58 14.86
N GLU A 47 -4.22 -5.71 13.84
CA GLU A 47 -3.96 -6.60 12.72
C GLU A 47 -3.33 -5.78 11.58
N ARG A 48 -2.35 -6.35 10.89
CA ARG A 48 -1.70 -5.71 9.75
C ARG A 48 -1.71 -6.66 8.55
N SER A 49 -2.32 -6.20 7.46
CA SER A 49 -2.27 -6.86 6.16
C SER A 49 -1.37 -6.05 5.24
N ARG A 50 -0.62 -6.71 4.36
CA ARG A 50 0.31 -6.05 3.43
C ARG A 50 0.26 -6.68 2.04
N VAL A 51 0.41 -5.83 1.03
CA VAL A 51 0.66 -6.20 -0.35
C VAL A 51 1.96 -5.51 -0.79
N MET A 52 2.80 -6.25 -1.51
CA MET A 52 4.00 -5.69 -2.16
C MET A 52 3.84 -5.81 -3.67
N VAL A 53 4.23 -4.77 -4.38
CA VAL A 53 4.21 -4.73 -5.84
C VAL A 53 5.57 -4.22 -6.30
N PHE A 54 6.29 -5.05 -7.04
CA PHE A 54 7.60 -4.70 -7.57
C PHE A 54 7.46 -3.80 -8.80
N GLU A 55 8.55 -3.09 -9.13
CA GLU A 55 8.59 -2.08 -10.19
C GLU A 55 8.15 -2.62 -11.57
N GLU A 56 8.45 -3.89 -11.87
CA GLU A 56 8.04 -4.54 -13.13
C GLU A 56 6.52 -4.67 -13.29
N ASP A 57 5.77 -4.80 -12.19
CA ASP A 57 4.32 -5.03 -12.19
C ASP A 57 3.52 -3.74 -11.90
N ILE A 58 4.19 -2.63 -11.58
CA ILE A 58 3.54 -1.45 -10.98
C ILE A 58 2.51 -0.81 -11.90
N LEU A 59 2.77 -0.79 -13.21
CA LEU A 59 1.87 -0.19 -14.20
C LEU A 59 0.57 -0.98 -14.32
N SER A 60 0.68 -2.31 -14.47
CA SER A 60 -0.46 -3.22 -14.57
C SER A 60 -1.28 -3.22 -13.28
N PHE A 61 -0.60 -3.23 -12.12
CA PHE A 61 -1.25 -3.14 -10.82
C PHE A 61 -2.01 -1.81 -10.65
N ALA A 62 -1.38 -0.68 -10.97
CA ALA A 62 -1.99 0.64 -10.85
C ALA A 62 -3.21 0.78 -11.78
N GLU A 63 -3.14 0.24 -12.99
CA GLU A 63 -4.28 0.23 -13.91
C GLU A 63 -5.45 -0.59 -13.35
N GLY A 64 -5.18 -1.78 -12.82
CA GLY A 64 -6.19 -2.63 -12.18
C GLY A 64 -6.85 -1.95 -10.98
N LEU A 65 -6.04 -1.35 -10.10
CA LEU A 65 -6.52 -0.60 -8.94
C LEU A 65 -7.39 0.59 -9.36
N ARG A 66 -6.93 1.39 -10.31
CA ARG A 66 -7.67 2.54 -10.83
C ARG A 66 -9.02 2.12 -11.41
N LYS A 67 -9.05 1.08 -12.25
CA LYS A 67 -10.31 0.55 -12.82
C LYS A 67 -11.29 0.11 -11.72
N ALA A 68 -10.82 -0.54 -10.67
CA ALA A 68 -11.65 -0.94 -9.54
C ALA A 68 -12.20 0.27 -8.77
N VAL A 69 -11.37 1.27 -8.50
CA VAL A 69 -11.80 2.53 -7.86
C VAL A 69 -12.81 3.27 -8.72
N ASP A 70 -12.53 3.45 -10.01
CA ASP A 70 -13.43 4.10 -10.97
C ASP A 70 -14.80 3.39 -11.01
N PHE A 71 -14.83 2.06 -10.96
CA PHE A 71 -16.07 1.29 -10.92
C PHE A 71 -16.88 1.53 -9.64
N MET A 72 -16.22 1.64 -8.48
CA MET A 72 -16.90 1.95 -7.21
C MET A 72 -17.46 3.37 -7.20
N VAL A 73 -16.72 4.34 -7.73
CA VAL A 73 -17.12 5.76 -7.73
C VAL A 73 -18.23 6.03 -8.75
N LYS A 74 -18.23 5.35 -9.90
CA LYS A 74 -19.21 5.56 -10.98
C LYS A 74 -20.58 4.93 -10.73
N LYS A 75 -20.76 4.11 -9.70
CA LYS A 75 -22.10 3.73 -9.23
C LYS A 75 -22.61 4.82 -8.27
N PRO A 76 -23.51 5.72 -8.69
CA PRO A 76 -24.38 6.36 -7.71
C PRO A 76 -25.23 5.26 -7.07
N GLY A 77 -25.65 5.46 -5.83
CA GLY A 77 -26.73 4.65 -5.25
C GLY A 77 -27.97 4.63 -6.13
#